data_AF-A0A1H3F0G3-F1
#
_entry.id   AF-A0A1H3F0G3-F1
#
_cell.length_a   1.000
_cell.length_b   1.000
_cell.length_c   1.000
_cell.angle_alpha   90.00
_cell.angle_beta   90.00
_cell.angle_gamma   90.00
#
_symmetry.space_group_name_H-M   'P 1'
#
loop_
_entity.id
_entity.type
_entity.pdbx_description
1 polymer ?
#
loop_
_entity_poly.entity_id
_entity_poly.type
_entity_poly.pdbx_seq_one_letter_code
_entity_poly.pdbx_strand_id
1 'polypeptide(L)'
;MSPKLLRLCQQAQLGQVNLKLRAGLQCCLLMILLSGCTAPQTRLALEQPTGFARQAIVANVPFYPQEAYYCGPAALAMMLTWAGMPTGQEQIAPEVFTPGRQGTLTQDILAGARRHGALAITVDSLSDILTEISAGNPVMVFQNLGLKIWPQWHFSVAVGYDLANENLLLHSGLTPYRTTDLHAFEQTWQRAGAWAVTITAPDRLPATSTEIAALKAAAGLERAAHYTAAITAYQAIIQRWPESKIARMGIGNTEYKQGRFEQAATAFRAVIQIDAAYAAAWNNLAHALAGQGLGSEAAAAARRAVVLDASNPAYQATLHAIIQD
;
A
#
# COMPACT_ATOMS: atom_id res chain seq x y z
N MET A 1 61.14 -32.94 32.19
CA MET A 1 60.28 -33.33 31.05
C MET A 1 61.14 -33.41 29.79
N SER A 2 61.12 -34.53 29.07
CA SER A 2 62.05 -34.77 27.96
C SER A 2 61.66 -33.99 26.68
N PRO A 3 62.63 -33.55 25.86
CA PRO A 3 62.39 -32.77 24.65
C PRO A 3 61.57 -33.51 23.57
N LYS A 4 61.35 -34.83 23.72
CA LYS A 4 60.45 -35.62 22.86
C LYS A 4 58.96 -35.32 23.10
N LEU A 5 58.56 -34.98 24.33
CA LEU A 5 57.16 -34.67 24.67
C LEU A 5 56.71 -33.29 24.16
N LEU A 6 57.62 -32.32 24.06
CA LEU A 6 57.30 -30.99 23.51
C LEU A 6 57.02 -31.04 22.00
N ARG A 7 57.76 -31.85 21.23
CA ARG A 7 57.57 -31.98 19.77
C ARG A 7 56.25 -32.66 19.39
N LEU A 8 55.81 -33.65 20.18
CA LEU A 8 54.53 -34.34 19.96
C LEU A 8 53.32 -33.43 20.21
N CYS A 9 53.40 -32.52 21.19
CA CYS A 9 52.33 -31.55 21.47
C CYS A 9 52.20 -30.49 20.36
N GLN A 10 53.34 -30.03 19.81
CA GLN A 10 53.38 -29.01 18.77
C GLN A 10 52.89 -29.52 17.40
N GLN A 11 53.17 -30.79 17.06
CA GLN A 11 52.65 -31.42 15.82
C GLN A 11 51.13 -31.70 15.88
N ALA A 12 50.59 -32.04 17.05
CA ALA A 12 49.14 -32.25 17.22
C ALA A 12 48.35 -30.93 17.09
N GLN A 13 48.90 -29.80 17.56
CA GLN A 13 48.29 -28.48 17.41
C GLN A 13 48.30 -27.98 15.96
N LEU A 14 49.38 -28.18 15.21
CA LEU A 14 49.47 -27.76 13.80
C LEU A 14 48.52 -28.57 12.89
N GLY A 15 48.29 -29.86 13.18
CA GLY A 15 47.33 -30.70 12.46
C GLY A 15 45.87 -30.27 12.66
N GLN A 16 45.49 -29.85 13.87
CA GLN A 16 44.13 -29.39 14.15
C GLN A 16 43.83 -28.00 13.56
N VAL A 17 44.82 -27.12 13.46
CA VAL A 17 44.66 -25.78 12.85
C VAL A 17 44.42 -25.91 11.33
N ASN A 18 45.15 -26.79 10.64
CA ASN A 18 44.97 -27.01 9.21
C ASN A 18 43.65 -27.70 8.84
N LEU A 19 43.13 -28.58 9.72
CA LEU A 19 41.82 -29.23 9.50
C LEU A 19 40.66 -28.24 9.69
N LYS A 20 40.76 -27.34 10.69
CA LYS A 20 39.76 -26.27 10.92
C LYS A 20 39.79 -25.20 9.83
N LEU A 21 40.96 -24.84 9.30
CA LEU A 21 41.06 -23.90 8.17
C LEU A 21 40.47 -24.49 6.88
N ARG A 22 40.74 -25.77 6.58
CA ARG A 22 40.17 -26.45 5.40
C ARG A 22 38.66 -26.62 5.52
N ALA A 23 38.15 -27.01 6.69
CA ALA A 23 36.71 -27.09 6.93
C ALA A 23 36.02 -25.71 6.85
N GLY A 24 36.66 -24.64 7.34
CA GLY A 24 36.18 -23.27 7.21
C GLY A 24 36.14 -22.78 5.76
N LEU A 25 37.18 -23.07 4.97
CA LEU A 25 37.23 -22.68 3.56
C LEU A 25 36.23 -23.45 2.69
N GLN A 26 36.00 -24.74 2.98
CA GLN A 26 35.00 -25.55 2.29
C GLN A 26 33.56 -25.16 2.66
N CYS A 27 33.29 -24.78 3.92
CA CYS A 27 31.98 -24.22 4.31
C CYS A 27 31.74 -22.84 3.67
N CYS A 28 32.76 -21.98 3.56
CA CYS A 28 32.61 -20.69 2.86
C CYS A 28 32.37 -20.89 1.35
N LEU A 29 33.02 -21.87 0.70
CA LEU A 29 32.75 -22.18 -0.71
C LEU A 29 31.34 -22.76 -0.93
N LEU A 30 30.84 -23.59 0.00
CA LEU A 30 29.48 -24.16 -0.08
C LEU A 30 28.39 -23.11 0.16
N MET A 31 28.63 -22.11 1.02
CA MET A 31 27.67 -21.01 1.23
C MET A 31 27.59 -20.03 0.06
N ILE A 32 28.66 -19.90 -0.75
CA ILE A 32 28.64 -19.10 -1.99
C ILE A 32 27.88 -19.83 -3.12
N LEU A 33 27.77 -21.16 -3.06
CA LEU A 33 27.05 -21.98 -4.04
C LEU A 33 25.57 -22.21 -3.70
N LEU A 34 25.11 -21.78 -2.52
CA LEU A 34 23.71 -21.87 -2.06
C LEU A 34 22.97 -20.53 -2.08
N SER A 35 23.56 -19.46 -2.61
CA SER A 35 22.78 -18.30 -3.07
C SER A 35 21.98 -18.74 -4.29
N GLY A 36 20.78 -19.27 -4.03
CA GLY A 36 19.79 -19.55 -5.05
C GLY A 36 19.66 -18.33 -5.95
N CYS A 37 19.93 -18.53 -7.24
CA CYS A 37 19.66 -17.54 -8.26
C CYS A 37 18.14 -17.41 -8.37
N THR A 38 17.53 -16.55 -7.55
CA THR A 38 16.28 -15.94 -7.94
C THR A 38 16.62 -15.10 -9.17
N ALA A 39 16.09 -15.49 -10.33
CA ALA A 39 16.17 -14.63 -11.51
C ALA A 39 15.61 -13.26 -11.12
N PRO A 40 16.30 -12.13 -11.43
CA PRO A 40 15.78 -10.80 -11.12
C PRO A 40 14.41 -10.62 -11.78
N GLN A 41 13.47 -9.94 -11.10
CA GLN A 41 12.12 -9.76 -11.65
C GLN A 41 12.18 -9.03 -13.00
N THR A 42 13.20 -8.17 -13.19
CA THR A 42 13.53 -7.54 -14.47
C THR A 42 13.59 -8.54 -15.63
N ARG A 43 14.24 -9.69 -15.45
CA ARG A 43 14.37 -10.69 -16.53
C ARG A 43 13.03 -11.32 -16.88
N LEU A 44 12.20 -11.62 -15.87
CA LEU A 44 10.86 -12.16 -16.07
C LEU A 44 9.90 -11.14 -16.69
N ALA A 45 10.01 -9.87 -16.32
CA ALA A 45 9.21 -8.80 -16.90
C ALA A 45 9.57 -8.51 -18.37
N LEU A 46 10.84 -8.64 -18.75
CA LEU A 46 11.32 -8.46 -20.12
C LEU A 46 11.02 -9.68 -21.03
N GLU A 47 10.94 -10.89 -20.47
CA GLU A 47 10.69 -12.14 -21.23
C GLU A 47 9.19 -12.46 -21.43
N GLN A 48 8.28 -11.84 -20.65
CA GLN A 48 6.83 -12.02 -20.81
C GLN A 48 6.29 -11.13 -21.96
N PRO A 49 5.40 -11.63 -22.84
CA PRO A 49 4.68 -10.78 -23.78
C PRO A 49 3.63 -9.98 -22.99
N THR A 50 4.09 -8.93 -22.32
CA THR A 50 3.23 -8.08 -21.51
C THR A 50 2.38 -7.23 -22.44
N GLY A 51 1.06 -7.24 -22.25
CA GLY A 51 0.10 -6.46 -23.05
C GLY A 51 0.20 -4.93 -22.88
N PHE A 52 1.33 -4.39 -22.41
CA PHE A 52 1.60 -2.97 -22.27
C PHE A 52 2.68 -2.49 -23.25
N ALA A 53 2.65 -1.19 -23.56
CA ALA A 53 3.53 -0.59 -24.56
C ALA A 53 5.02 -0.76 -24.17
N ARG A 54 5.91 -0.88 -25.16
CA ARG A 54 7.37 -1.00 -24.92
C ARG A 54 8.00 0.23 -24.28
N GLN A 55 7.31 1.36 -24.36
CA GLN A 55 7.66 2.61 -23.70
C GLN A 55 6.37 3.29 -23.24
N ALA A 56 6.41 3.95 -22.10
CA ALA A 56 5.30 4.74 -21.60
C ALA A 56 5.82 5.93 -20.81
N ILE A 57 5.10 7.05 -20.87
CA ILE A 57 5.34 8.23 -20.02
C ILE A 57 3.98 8.71 -19.52
N VAL A 58 3.88 8.90 -18.21
CA VAL A 58 2.72 9.48 -17.56
C VAL A 58 2.73 10.98 -17.83
N ALA A 59 1.68 11.48 -18.48
CA ALA A 59 1.56 12.89 -18.79
C ALA A 59 1.30 13.74 -17.53
N ASN A 60 1.77 14.98 -17.57
CA ASN A 60 1.44 16.05 -16.61
C ASN A 60 1.78 15.74 -15.14
N VAL A 61 2.78 14.88 -14.88
CA VAL A 61 3.35 14.77 -13.53
C VAL A 61 4.18 16.03 -13.27
N PRO A 62 3.81 16.87 -12.28
CA PRO A 62 4.58 18.07 -11.98
C PRO A 62 5.94 17.68 -11.40
N PHE A 63 6.94 18.54 -11.58
CA PHE A 63 8.25 18.36 -10.97
C PHE A 63 8.49 19.40 -9.88
N TYR A 64 8.71 18.93 -8.65
CA TYR A 64 9.17 19.76 -7.54
C TYR A 64 10.60 19.34 -7.17
N PRO A 65 11.59 20.24 -7.29
CA PRO A 65 12.97 19.93 -6.92
C PRO A 65 13.07 19.44 -5.48
N GLN A 66 13.74 18.31 -5.27
CA GLN A 66 13.88 17.70 -3.96
C GLN A 66 15.17 18.20 -3.31
N GLU A 67 15.06 19.21 -2.44
CA GLU A 67 16.17 19.69 -1.63
C GLU A 67 16.47 18.71 -0.47
N ALA A 68 17.64 18.86 0.16
CA ALA A 68 18.09 17.97 1.23
C ALA A 68 17.03 17.88 2.35
N TYR A 69 16.68 16.66 2.77
CA TYR A 69 15.63 16.33 3.75
C TYR A 69 14.16 16.52 3.31
N TYR A 70 13.91 16.96 2.07
CA TYR A 70 12.55 17.20 1.54
C TYR A 70 12.10 16.23 0.44
N CYS A 71 12.86 15.15 0.16
CA CYS A 71 12.50 14.20 -0.90
C CYS A 71 11.12 13.56 -0.68
N GLY A 72 10.73 13.27 0.56
CA GLY A 72 9.40 12.75 0.91
C GLY A 72 8.26 13.75 0.64
N PRO A 73 8.26 14.94 1.28
CA PRO A 73 7.26 15.99 1.03
C PRO A 73 7.14 16.39 -0.45
N ALA A 74 8.26 16.57 -1.14
CA ALA A 74 8.25 16.94 -2.55
C ALA A 74 7.68 15.81 -3.44
N ALA A 75 8.04 14.54 -3.19
CA ALA A 75 7.46 13.42 -3.92
C ALA A 75 5.95 13.27 -3.68
N LEU A 76 5.50 13.39 -2.43
CA LEU A 76 4.08 13.38 -2.12
C LEU A 76 3.33 14.56 -2.77
N ALA A 77 3.93 15.76 -2.79
CA ALA A 77 3.37 16.92 -3.47
C ALA A 77 3.19 16.66 -4.97
N MET A 78 4.19 16.06 -5.63
CA MET A 78 4.09 15.73 -7.05
C MET A 78 2.92 14.77 -7.32
N MET A 79 2.79 13.75 -6.48
CA MET A 79 1.74 12.74 -6.60
C MET A 79 0.34 13.30 -6.32
N LEU A 80 0.17 14.12 -5.28
CA LEU A 80 -1.12 14.74 -4.94
C LEU A 80 -1.56 15.76 -5.97
N THR A 81 -0.65 16.64 -6.41
CA THR A 81 -0.97 17.61 -7.47
C THR A 81 -1.35 16.89 -8.77
N TRP A 82 -0.63 15.82 -9.13
CA TRP A 82 -1.01 14.98 -10.27
C TRP A 82 -2.38 14.32 -10.10
N ALA A 83 -2.73 13.88 -8.90
CA ALA A 83 -4.03 13.30 -8.57
C ALA A 83 -5.19 14.33 -8.52
N GLY A 84 -4.93 15.60 -8.88
CA GLY A 84 -5.94 16.65 -8.88
C GLY A 84 -6.16 17.32 -7.52
N MET A 85 -5.20 17.18 -6.60
CA MET A 85 -5.19 17.82 -5.28
C MET A 85 -3.98 18.75 -5.18
N PRO A 86 -4.02 19.96 -5.79
CA PRO A 86 -2.87 20.85 -5.85
C PRO A 86 -2.35 21.22 -4.47
N THR A 87 -1.07 20.97 -4.24
CA THR A 87 -0.39 21.26 -2.98
C THR A 87 1.10 21.54 -3.23
N GLY A 88 1.79 22.05 -2.22
CA GLY A 88 3.21 22.39 -2.28
C GLY A 88 4.02 21.69 -1.19
N GLN A 89 5.33 21.58 -1.41
CA GLN A 89 6.24 20.93 -0.46
C GLN A 89 6.21 21.55 0.95
N GLU A 90 6.06 22.88 1.04
CA GLU A 90 6.00 23.62 2.32
C GLU A 90 4.73 23.33 3.12
N GLN A 91 3.62 23.06 2.42
CA GLN A 91 2.34 22.72 3.05
C GLN A 91 2.35 21.27 3.55
N ILE A 92 2.96 20.36 2.79
CA ILE A 92 3.03 18.93 3.14
C ILE A 92 4.10 18.65 4.21
N ALA A 93 5.22 19.38 4.21
CA ALA A 93 6.34 19.06 5.08
C ALA A 93 5.94 18.93 6.57
N PRO A 94 5.15 19.83 7.17
CA PRO A 94 4.68 19.67 8.56
C PRO A 94 3.84 18.42 8.79
N GLU A 95 3.16 17.89 7.77
CA GLU A 95 2.27 16.74 7.89
C GLU A 95 3.00 15.39 7.86
N VAL A 96 4.16 15.34 7.19
CA VAL A 96 4.91 14.10 6.91
C VAL A 96 6.36 14.13 7.40
N PHE A 97 6.76 15.18 8.12
CA PHE A 97 8.06 15.28 8.76
C PHE A 97 7.97 14.84 10.22
N THR A 98 8.84 13.90 10.63
CA THR A 98 8.94 13.46 12.02
C THR A 98 10.14 14.14 12.70
N PRO A 99 9.94 15.01 13.72
CA PRO A 99 11.03 15.62 14.47
C PRO A 99 11.97 14.58 15.08
N GLY A 100 13.29 14.79 14.96
CA GLY A 100 14.31 13.88 15.49
C GLY A 100 14.66 12.69 14.59
N ARG A 101 14.01 12.56 13.42
CA ARG A 101 14.41 11.65 12.34
C ARG A 101 14.73 12.47 11.09
N GLN A 102 15.88 12.21 10.47
CA GLN A 102 16.35 12.93 9.28
C GLN A 102 15.58 12.52 8.00
N GLY A 103 14.23 12.40 8.04
CA GLY A 103 13.43 12.04 6.88
C GLY A 103 11.98 11.67 7.18
N THR A 104 11.24 11.39 6.10
CA THR A 104 9.82 10.99 6.11
C THR A 104 9.67 9.47 6.12
N LEU A 105 8.71 8.94 6.89
CA LEU A 105 8.39 7.52 6.90
C LEU A 105 7.34 7.19 5.84
N THR A 106 7.37 5.95 5.33
CA THR A 106 6.40 5.50 4.33
C THR A 106 4.95 5.54 4.86
N GLN A 107 4.72 5.24 6.14
CA GLN A 107 3.39 5.41 6.73
C GLN A 107 2.92 6.87 6.83
N ASP A 108 3.86 7.82 6.94
CA ASP A 108 3.54 9.25 7.00
C ASP A 108 3.11 9.73 5.61
N ILE A 109 3.72 9.21 4.54
CA ILE A 109 3.26 9.44 3.16
C ILE A 109 1.82 8.93 2.98
N LEU A 110 1.54 7.70 3.40
CA LEU A 110 0.18 7.14 3.30
C LEU A 110 -0.83 7.95 4.13
N ALA A 111 -0.42 8.45 5.30
CA ALA A 111 -1.26 9.30 6.12
C ALA A 111 -1.49 10.67 5.49
N GLY A 112 -0.45 11.31 4.98
CA GLY A 112 -0.52 12.58 4.25
C GLY A 112 -1.46 12.49 3.06
N ALA A 113 -1.30 11.48 2.20
CA ALA A 113 -2.21 11.26 1.07
C ALA A 113 -3.69 11.18 1.50
N ARG A 114 -3.97 10.44 2.59
CA ARG A 114 -5.34 10.34 3.13
C ARG A 114 -5.89 11.66 3.68
N ARG A 115 -5.06 12.50 4.31
CA ARG A 115 -5.46 13.85 4.80
C ARG A 115 -5.87 14.79 3.67
N HIS A 116 -5.41 14.50 2.46
CA HIS A 116 -5.79 15.24 1.25
C HIS A 116 -6.95 14.58 0.50
N GLY A 117 -7.57 13.54 1.07
CA GLY A 117 -8.69 12.83 0.45
C GLY A 117 -8.28 11.88 -0.69
N ALA A 118 -6.99 11.57 -0.84
CA ALA A 118 -6.47 10.71 -1.90
C ALA A 118 -6.48 9.23 -1.52
N LEU A 119 -6.66 8.37 -2.53
CA LEU A 119 -6.40 6.94 -2.39
C LEU A 119 -4.89 6.71 -2.51
N ALA A 120 -4.29 6.10 -1.49
CA ALA A 120 -2.91 5.66 -1.53
C ALA A 120 -2.88 4.13 -1.43
N ILE A 121 -2.46 3.47 -2.51
CA ILE A 121 -2.46 2.01 -2.64
C ILE A 121 -1.05 1.54 -2.99
N THR A 122 -0.56 0.56 -2.23
CA THR A 122 0.79 0.00 -2.43
C THR A 122 0.87 -0.79 -3.72
N VAL A 123 2.07 -0.78 -4.31
CA VAL A 123 2.42 -1.50 -5.53
C VAL A 123 3.49 -2.51 -5.15
N ASP A 124 3.28 -3.79 -5.47
CA ASP A 124 4.00 -4.88 -4.80
C ASP A 124 5.15 -5.49 -5.65
N SER A 125 5.26 -5.14 -6.93
CA SER A 125 6.31 -5.65 -7.82
C SER A 125 6.77 -4.64 -8.87
N LEU A 126 7.94 -4.89 -9.48
CA LEU A 126 8.40 -4.08 -10.61
C LEU A 126 7.42 -4.15 -11.79
N SER A 127 6.83 -5.31 -12.04
CA SER A 127 5.81 -5.49 -13.08
C SER A 127 4.58 -4.63 -12.82
N ASP A 128 4.17 -4.49 -11.55
CA ASP A 128 3.06 -3.64 -11.17
C ASP A 128 3.40 -2.16 -11.35
N ILE A 129 4.63 -1.74 -11.04
CA ILE A 129 5.12 -0.37 -11.31
C ILE A 129 4.99 -0.05 -12.80
N LEU A 130 5.47 -0.94 -13.68
CA LEU A 130 5.38 -0.76 -15.13
C LEU A 130 3.93 -0.75 -15.61
N THR A 131 3.09 -1.62 -15.05
CA THR A 131 1.65 -1.68 -15.36
C THR A 131 0.93 -0.38 -15.01
N GLU A 132 1.20 0.17 -13.82
CA GLU A 132 0.65 1.47 -13.40
C GLU A 132 1.10 2.60 -14.32
N ILE A 133 2.39 2.68 -14.63
CA ILE A 133 2.93 3.70 -15.54
C ILE A 133 2.29 3.58 -16.93
N SER A 134 2.14 2.35 -17.44
CA SER A 134 1.45 2.12 -18.73
C SER A 134 -0.04 2.48 -18.68
N ALA A 135 -0.68 2.38 -17.53
CA ALA A 135 -2.05 2.83 -17.29
C ALA A 135 -2.15 4.35 -17.03
N GLY A 136 -1.02 5.06 -17.15
CA GLY A 136 -0.94 6.50 -16.92
C GLY A 136 -1.05 6.86 -15.44
N ASN A 137 -0.55 6.03 -14.53
CA ASN A 137 -0.44 6.31 -13.10
C ASN A 137 1.05 6.42 -12.73
N PRO A 138 1.53 7.55 -12.18
CA PRO A 138 2.87 7.62 -11.65
C PRO A 138 2.94 6.76 -10.39
N VAL A 139 4.17 6.35 -10.05
CA VAL A 139 4.41 5.52 -8.87
C VAL A 139 5.50 6.15 -8.02
N MET A 140 5.16 6.49 -6.79
CA MET A 140 6.13 6.95 -5.81
C MET A 140 6.84 5.74 -5.22
N VAL A 141 8.17 5.80 -5.19
CA VAL A 141 9.03 4.69 -4.79
C VAL A 141 10.01 5.16 -3.71
N PHE A 142 10.39 4.24 -2.83
CA PHE A 142 11.39 4.48 -1.79
C PHE A 142 12.61 3.61 -2.06
N GLN A 143 13.79 4.23 -2.14
CA GLN A 143 15.04 3.59 -2.51
C GLN A 143 16.10 3.78 -1.43
N ASN A 144 17.02 2.83 -1.34
CA ASN A 144 18.31 3.01 -0.68
C ASN A 144 19.39 3.10 -1.74
N LEU A 145 19.81 4.32 -2.08
CA LEU A 145 20.84 4.60 -3.07
C LEU A 145 22.25 4.28 -2.55
N GLY A 146 22.39 4.14 -1.23
CA GLY A 146 23.63 3.79 -0.56
C GLY A 146 23.84 2.29 -0.43
N LEU A 147 24.82 1.93 0.41
CA LEU A 147 25.12 0.54 0.77
C LEU A 147 24.46 0.19 2.10
N LYS A 148 24.36 -1.10 2.43
CA LYS A 148 23.73 -1.55 3.70
C LYS A 148 24.37 -0.90 4.94
N ILE A 149 25.69 -0.66 4.92
CA ILE A 149 26.45 -0.09 6.04
C ILE A 149 26.32 1.45 6.10
N TRP A 150 26.00 2.08 4.97
CA TRP A 150 25.88 3.53 4.82
C TRP A 150 24.64 3.83 3.96
N PRO A 151 23.44 3.73 4.53
CA PRO A 151 22.21 3.88 3.77
C PRO A 151 22.01 5.33 3.30
N GLN A 152 21.45 5.49 2.11
CA GLN A 152 20.98 6.78 1.60
C GLN A 152 19.53 6.63 1.16
N TRP A 153 18.63 6.98 2.07
CA TRP A 153 17.18 6.87 1.87
C TRP A 153 16.68 7.97 0.94
N HIS A 154 15.91 7.59 -0.07
CA HIS A 154 15.49 8.51 -1.11
C HIS A 154 14.10 8.18 -1.64
N PHE A 155 13.24 9.20 -1.72
CA PHE A 155 11.97 9.10 -2.41
C PHE A 155 12.09 9.66 -3.82
N SER A 156 11.55 8.94 -4.79
CA SER A 156 11.44 9.41 -6.18
C SER A 156 10.06 9.05 -6.73
N VAL A 157 9.71 9.66 -7.87
CA VAL A 157 8.45 9.36 -8.57
C VAL A 157 8.79 8.79 -9.93
N ALA A 158 8.44 7.52 -10.16
CA ALA A 158 8.52 6.88 -11.46
C ALA A 158 7.39 7.39 -12.37
N VAL A 159 7.79 7.96 -13.51
CA VAL A 159 6.89 8.67 -14.43
C VAL A 159 6.92 8.08 -15.84
N GLY A 160 7.78 7.11 -16.11
CA GLY A 160 7.89 6.50 -17.42
C GLY A 160 8.90 5.37 -17.46
N TYR A 161 8.92 4.64 -18.55
CA TYR A 161 9.92 3.61 -18.83
C TYR A 161 10.17 3.49 -20.34
N ASP A 162 11.32 2.92 -20.67
CA ASP A 162 11.70 2.47 -22.00
C ASP A 162 12.35 1.09 -21.87
N LEU A 163 11.60 0.04 -22.21
CA LEU A 163 12.07 -1.34 -22.07
C LEU A 163 13.09 -1.72 -23.14
N ALA A 164 13.14 -1.01 -24.28
CA ALA A 164 14.14 -1.29 -25.31
C ALA A 164 15.54 -0.91 -24.85
N ASN A 165 15.63 0.13 -24.01
CA ASN A 165 16.88 0.59 -23.40
C ASN A 165 17.00 0.18 -21.92
N GLU A 166 16.12 -0.69 -21.42
CA GLU A 166 16.07 -1.15 -20.02
C GLU A 166 16.11 0.00 -19.00
N ASN A 167 15.32 1.05 -19.24
CA ASN A 167 15.36 2.27 -18.45
C ASN A 167 14.01 2.59 -17.79
N LEU A 168 14.10 3.13 -16.57
CA LEU A 168 13.01 3.79 -15.84
C LEU A 168 13.28 5.31 -15.80
N LEU A 169 12.24 6.11 -15.97
CA LEU A 169 12.29 7.57 -15.90
C LEU A 169 11.76 8.01 -14.53
N LEU A 170 12.62 8.68 -13.75
CA LEU A 170 12.30 9.13 -12.39
C LEU A 170 12.33 10.66 -12.28
N HIS A 171 11.35 11.25 -11.60
CA HIS A 171 11.54 12.55 -10.97
C HIS A 171 12.29 12.33 -9.65
N SER A 172 13.54 12.77 -9.61
CA SER A 172 14.46 12.44 -8.51
C SER A 172 15.51 13.53 -8.28
N GLY A 173 15.67 13.96 -7.03
CA GLY A 173 16.58 15.04 -6.67
C GLY A 173 16.20 16.34 -7.37
N LEU A 174 17.18 16.95 -8.05
CA LEU A 174 17.01 18.16 -8.84
C LEU A 174 16.74 17.88 -10.33
N THR A 175 16.53 16.61 -10.70
CA THR A 175 16.44 16.19 -12.10
C THR A 175 15.06 15.60 -12.42
N PRO A 176 14.27 16.25 -13.30
CA PRO A 176 13.07 15.63 -13.88
C PRO A 176 13.47 14.59 -14.93
N TYR A 177 12.60 13.60 -15.16
CA TYR A 177 12.77 12.52 -16.14
C TYR A 177 14.18 11.88 -16.14
N ARG A 178 14.80 11.73 -14.95
CA ARG A 178 16.11 11.10 -14.79
C ARG A 178 16.04 9.65 -15.27
N THR A 179 16.75 9.36 -16.35
CA THR A 179 16.92 8.00 -16.84
C THR A 179 17.75 7.18 -15.86
N THR A 180 17.22 6.02 -15.47
CA THR A 180 17.84 5.10 -14.51
C THR A 180 17.72 3.70 -15.06
N ASP A 181 18.85 2.99 -15.11
CA ASP A 181 18.88 1.57 -15.48
C ASP A 181 17.92 0.76 -14.60
N LEU A 182 17.10 -0.08 -15.23
CA LEU A 182 16.00 -0.80 -14.58
C LEU A 182 16.51 -1.80 -13.53
N HIS A 183 17.65 -2.45 -13.81
CA HIS A 183 18.26 -3.38 -12.87
C HIS A 183 18.84 -2.64 -11.66
N ALA A 184 19.55 -1.54 -11.88
CA ALA A 184 20.07 -0.68 -10.80
C ALA A 184 18.93 -0.09 -9.95
N PHE A 185 17.82 0.30 -10.58
CA PHE A 185 16.61 0.70 -9.89
C PHE A 185 16.09 -0.44 -9.00
N GLU A 186 15.85 -1.63 -9.57
CA GLU A 186 15.32 -2.79 -8.83
C GLU A 186 16.21 -3.11 -7.61
N GLN A 187 17.53 -3.12 -7.77
CA GLN A 187 18.45 -3.38 -6.66
C GLN A 187 18.35 -2.35 -5.53
N THR A 188 18.28 -1.06 -5.85
CA THR A 188 18.20 0.02 -4.83
C THR A 188 16.84 0.10 -4.17
N TRP A 189 15.78 -0.25 -4.91
CA TRP A 189 14.41 -0.36 -4.42
C TRP A 189 14.22 -1.57 -3.49
N GLN A 190 14.74 -2.74 -3.86
CA GLN A 190 14.71 -3.95 -3.03
C GLN A 190 15.46 -3.76 -1.69
N ARG A 191 16.57 -3.01 -1.67
CA ARG A 191 17.28 -2.65 -0.42
C ARG A 191 16.42 -1.84 0.55
N ALA A 192 15.40 -1.15 0.05
CA ALA A 192 14.45 -0.37 0.83
C ALA A 192 13.13 -1.13 1.10
N GLY A 193 13.12 -2.46 0.90
CA GLY A 193 11.96 -3.31 1.15
C GLY A 193 10.91 -3.25 0.03
N ALA A 194 11.31 -2.84 -1.18
CA ALA A 194 10.45 -2.77 -2.35
C ALA A 194 9.17 -1.96 -2.11
N TRP A 195 9.28 -0.86 -1.37
CA TRP A 195 8.13 -0.02 -1.08
C TRP A 195 7.82 0.88 -2.29
N ALA A 196 6.58 0.79 -2.77
CA ALA A 196 6.05 1.65 -3.80
C ALA A 196 4.56 1.92 -3.52
N VAL A 197 4.08 3.09 -3.94
CA VAL A 197 2.70 3.51 -3.78
C VAL A 197 2.28 4.34 -4.98
N THR A 198 1.04 4.15 -5.42
CA THR A 198 0.39 5.09 -6.32
C THR A 198 -0.70 5.85 -5.56
N ILE A 199 -0.85 7.12 -5.90
CA ILE A 199 -1.76 8.05 -5.25
C ILE A 199 -2.69 8.60 -6.31
N THR A 200 -3.98 8.40 -6.14
CA THR A 200 -5.02 8.76 -7.11
C THR A 200 -6.17 9.51 -6.47
N ALA A 201 -6.96 10.19 -7.30
CA ALA A 201 -8.27 10.71 -6.90
C ALA A 201 -9.18 9.54 -6.44
N PRO A 202 -10.12 9.80 -5.51
CA PRO A 202 -10.94 8.73 -4.92
C PRO A 202 -11.85 8.01 -5.92
N ASP A 203 -12.17 8.62 -7.06
CA ASP A 203 -12.95 8.01 -8.14
C ASP A 203 -12.12 7.13 -9.09
N ARG A 204 -10.79 7.19 -9.01
CA ARG A 204 -9.88 6.47 -9.90
C ARG A 204 -9.10 5.41 -9.14
N LEU A 205 -9.48 4.14 -9.34
CA LEU A 205 -8.71 3.02 -8.82
C LEU A 205 -7.47 2.73 -9.67
N PRO A 206 -6.28 2.53 -9.06
CA PRO A 206 -5.08 2.06 -9.73
C PRO A 206 -5.32 0.78 -10.55
N ALA A 207 -4.54 0.58 -11.61
CA ALA A 207 -4.75 -0.54 -12.54
C ALA A 207 -4.50 -1.90 -11.88
N THR A 208 -3.51 -1.97 -11.00
CA THR A 208 -3.07 -3.17 -10.26
C THR A 208 -3.81 -3.36 -8.94
N SER A 209 -4.75 -2.46 -8.60
CA SER A 209 -5.48 -2.52 -7.35
C SER A 209 -6.33 -3.78 -7.22
N THR A 210 -6.15 -4.51 -6.12
CA THR A 210 -7.06 -5.57 -5.69
C THR A 210 -8.24 -5.00 -4.90
N GLU A 211 -9.36 -5.73 -4.84
CA GLU A 211 -10.53 -5.31 -4.08
C GLU A 211 -10.17 -5.02 -2.61
N ILE A 212 -9.38 -5.92 -1.99
CA ILE A 212 -8.96 -5.79 -0.60
C ILE A 212 -8.10 -4.52 -0.39
N ALA A 213 -7.17 -4.23 -1.30
CA ALA A 213 -6.32 -3.05 -1.19
C ALA A 213 -7.14 -1.76 -1.34
N ALA A 214 -8.06 -1.71 -2.31
CA ALA A 214 -8.96 -0.59 -2.50
C ALA A 214 -9.88 -0.36 -1.29
N LEU A 215 -10.48 -1.43 -0.75
CA LEU A 215 -11.33 -1.39 0.45
C LEU A 215 -10.57 -0.84 1.67
N LYS A 216 -9.32 -1.27 1.88
CA LYS A 216 -8.47 -0.75 2.95
C LYS A 216 -8.17 0.74 2.79
N ALA A 217 -7.91 1.19 1.56
CA ALA A 217 -7.66 2.60 1.26
C ALA A 217 -8.92 3.46 1.49
N ALA A 218 -10.08 3.02 1.00
CA ALA A 218 -11.38 3.68 1.21
C ALA A 218 -11.76 3.76 2.70
N ALA A 219 -11.60 2.66 3.45
CA ALA A 219 -11.78 2.66 4.90
C ALA A 219 -10.79 3.60 5.62
N GLY A 220 -9.59 3.76 5.06
CA GLY A 220 -8.62 4.75 5.52
C GLY A 220 -9.14 6.18 5.42
N LEU A 221 -9.78 6.55 4.31
CA LEU A 221 -10.41 7.85 4.10
C LEU A 221 -11.58 8.08 5.07
N GLU A 222 -12.40 7.05 5.27
CA GLU A 222 -13.53 7.09 6.21
C GLU A 222 -13.06 7.38 7.65
N ARG A 223 -12.03 6.69 8.12
CA ARG A 223 -11.46 6.92 9.46
C ARG A 223 -10.82 8.29 9.62
N ALA A 224 -10.34 8.86 8.52
CA ALA A 224 -9.81 10.23 8.48
C ALA A 224 -10.91 11.29 8.32
N ALA A 225 -12.19 10.90 8.40
CA ALA A 225 -13.36 11.77 8.21
C ALA A 225 -13.46 12.45 6.83
N HIS A 226 -12.72 11.96 5.82
CA HIS A 226 -12.90 12.35 4.42
C HIS A 226 -14.08 11.60 3.82
N TYR A 227 -15.27 11.82 4.37
CA TYR A 227 -16.44 11.00 4.09
C TYR A 227 -16.86 11.02 2.62
N THR A 228 -16.86 12.19 1.98
CA THR A 228 -17.16 12.32 0.54
C THR A 228 -16.19 11.49 -0.28
N ALA A 229 -14.88 11.62 -0.04
CA ALA A 229 -13.86 10.84 -0.75
C ALA A 229 -13.98 9.33 -0.48
N ALA A 230 -14.30 8.94 0.76
CA ALA A 230 -14.52 7.53 1.10
C ALA A 230 -15.72 6.93 0.34
N ILE A 231 -16.84 7.65 0.27
CA ILE A 231 -18.02 7.22 -0.51
C ILE A 231 -17.67 7.12 -1.99
N THR A 232 -17.01 8.13 -2.56
CA THR A 232 -16.54 8.10 -3.96
C THR A 232 -15.63 6.89 -4.22
N ALA A 233 -14.72 6.58 -3.30
CA ALA A 233 -13.86 5.40 -3.41
C ALA A 233 -14.63 4.09 -3.33
N TYR A 234 -15.57 3.95 -2.39
CA TYR A 234 -16.43 2.76 -2.34
C TYR A 234 -17.30 2.62 -3.59
N GLN A 235 -17.76 3.72 -4.19
CA GLN A 235 -18.47 3.69 -5.47
C GLN A 235 -17.58 3.20 -6.61
N ALA A 236 -16.34 3.68 -6.70
CA ALA A 236 -15.36 3.20 -7.69
C ALA A 236 -15.05 1.69 -7.50
N ILE A 237 -14.99 1.22 -6.25
CA ILE A 237 -14.86 -0.21 -5.92
C ILE A 237 -16.07 -1.00 -6.43
N ILE A 238 -17.30 -0.52 -6.22
CA ILE A 238 -18.50 -1.22 -6.69
C ILE A 238 -18.59 -1.21 -8.22
N GLN A 239 -18.09 -0.18 -8.90
CA GLN A 239 -18.01 -0.16 -10.36
C GLN A 239 -17.09 -1.27 -10.90
N ARG A 240 -15.95 -1.51 -10.25
CA ARG A 240 -14.99 -2.56 -10.65
C ARG A 240 -15.37 -3.95 -10.12
N TRP A 241 -15.92 -4.03 -8.92
CA TRP A 241 -16.36 -5.25 -8.24
C TRP A 241 -17.83 -5.12 -7.81
N PRO A 242 -18.78 -5.35 -8.74
CA PRO A 242 -20.20 -5.14 -8.50
C PRO A 242 -20.78 -5.97 -7.36
N GLU A 243 -20.16 -7.07 -6.95
CA GLU A 243 -20.66 -7.90 -5.84
C GLU A 243 -20.06 -7.54 -4.47
N SER A 244 -19.25 -6.47 -4.39
CA SER A 244 -18.61 -6.08 -3.14
C SER A 244 -19.63 -5.65 -2.08
N LYS A 245 -19.95 -6.58 -1.16
CA LYS A 245 -20.78 -6.29 0.01
C LYS A 245 -20.06 -5.36 0.98
N ILE A 246 -18.74 -5.51 1.13
CA ILE A 246 -17.93 -4.70 2.04
C ILE A 246 -17.92 -3.23 1.60
N ALA A 247 -17.79 -2.95 0.29
CA ALA A 247 -17.85 -1.57 -0.20
C ALA A 247 -19.22 -0.92 0.06
N ARG A 248 -20.31 -1.66 -0.17
CA ARG A 248 -21.68 -1.17 0.12
C ARG A 248 -21.92 -0.96 1.61
N MET A 249 -21.42 -1.86 2.47
CA MET A 249 -21.41 -1.65 3.91
C MET A 249 -20.63 -0.39 4.28
N GLY A 250 -19.47 -0.16 3.62
CA GLY A 250 -18.66 1.05 3.76
C GLY A 250 -19.43 2.33 3.44
N ILE A 251 -20.15 2.37 2.32
CA ILE A 251 -21.05 3.49 1.98
C ILE A 251 -22.09 3.69 3.09
N GLY A 252 -22.81 2.63 3.48
CA GLY A 252 -23.86 2.74 4.51
C GLY A 252 -23.33 3.24 5.85
N ASN A 253 -22.18 2.73 6.29
CA ASN A 253 -21.54 3.15 7.53
C ASN A 253 -21.06 4.61 7.45
N THR A 254 -20.53 5.05 6.30
CA THR A 254 -20.07 6.43 6.11
C THR A 254 -21.26 7.40 6.08
N GLU A 255 -22.35 7.04 5.41
CA GLU A 255 -23.60 7.81 5.40
C GLU A 255 -24.22 7.92 6.79
N TYR A 256 -24.25 6.81 7.54
CA TYR A 256 -24.74 6.78 8.92
C TYR A 256 -23.95 7.73 9.84
N LYS A 257 -22.61 7.72 9.76
CA LYS A 257 -21.74 8.62 10.54
C LYS A 257 -21.99 10.10 10.26
N GLN A 258 -22.55 10.43 9.10
CA GLN A 258 -22.91 11.80 8.71
C GLN A 258 -24.38 12.13 9.05
N GLY A 259 -25.11 11.25 9.72
CA GLY A 259 -26.52 11.42 10.05
C GLY A 259 -27.46 11.27 8.84
N ARG A 260 -26.94 10.80 7.70
CA ARG A 260 -27.70 10.62 6.45
C ARG A 260 -28.33 9.22 6.43
N PHE A 261 -29.29 9.05 7.31
CA PHE A 261 -29.85 7.75 7.65
C PHE A 261 -30.62 7.08 6.51
N GLU A 262 -31.29 7.85 5.65
CA GLU A 262 -32.01 7.33 4.49
C GLU A 262 -31.04 6.71 3.46
N GLN A 263 -29.94 7.40 3.18
CA GLN A 263 -28.86 6.95 2.30
C GLN A 263 -28.18 5.71 2.89
N ALA A 264 -27.93 5.71 4.20
CA ALA A 264 -27.39 4.56 4.91
C ALA A 264 -28.30 3.32 4.77
N ALA A 265 -29.60 3.48 5.02
CA ALA A 265 -30.60 2.41 4.89
C ALA A 265 -30.64 1.86 3.46
N THR A 266 -30.54 2.73 2.45
CA THR A 266 -30.48 2.32 1.03
C THR A 266 -29.25 1.44 0.75
N ALA A 267 -28.07 1.82 1.24
CA ALA A 267 -26.86 1.04 1.07
C ALA A 267 -26.92 -0.32 1.77
N PHE A 268 -27.46 -0.40 2.99
CA PHE A 268 -27.63 -1.67 3.71
C PHE A 268 -28.66 -2.58 3.04
N ARG A 269 -29.77 -2.04 2.52
CA ARG A 269 -30.75 -2.80 1.71
C ARG A 269 -30.09 -3.38 0.45
N ALA A 270 -29.18 -2.65 -0.20
CA ALA A 270 -28.45 -3.17 -1.35
C ALA A 270 -27.55 -4.37 -0.99
N VAL A 271 -26.95 -4.40 0.22
CA VAL A 271 -26.21 -5.58 0.71
C VAL A 271 -27.16 -6.76 0.92
N ILE A 272 -28.33 -6.52 1.52
CA ILE A 272 -29.37 -7.53 1.77
C ILE A 272 -29.92 -8.12 0.46
N GLN A 273 -30.02 -7.31 -0.61
CA GLN A 273 -30.43 -7.79 -1.93
C GLN A 273 -29.40 -8.75 -2.54
N ILE A 274 -28.11 -8.56 -2.28
CA ILE A 274 -27.03 -9.45 -2.73
C ILE A 274 -26.99 -10.70 -1.85
N ASP A 275 -27.13 -10.52 -0.54
CA ASP A 275 -27.08 -11.60 0.45
C ASP A 275 -28.05 -11.32 1.60
N ALA A 276 -29.22 -11.95 1.51
CA ALA A 276 -30.28 -11.79 2.51
C ALA A 276 -29.91 -12.40 3.88
N ALA A 277 -28.86 -13.22 3.95
CA ALA A 277 -28.35 -13.82 5.18
C ALA A 277 -27.23 -12.98 5.83
N TYR A 278 -26.87 -11.83 5.27
CA TYR A 278 -25.84 -10.95 5.81
C TYR A 278 -26.32 -10.21 7.06
N ALA A 279 -26.25 -10.86 8.23
CA ALA A 279 -26.81 -10.39 9.50
C ALA A 279 -26.36 -8.96 9.88
N ALA A 280 -25.10 -8.61 9.63
CA ALA A 280 -24.55 -7.28 9.90
C ALA A 280 -25.27 -6.16 9.13
N ALA A 281 -25.74 -6.42 7.91
CA ALA A 281 -26.47 -5.41 7.12
C ALA A 281 -27.87 -5.18 7.70
N TRP A 282 -28.54 -6.23 8.20
CA TRP A 282 -29.82 -6.09 8.89
C TRP A 282 -29.70 -5.29 10.19
N ASN A 283 -28.64 -5.54 10.96
CA ASN A 283 -28.37 -4.78 12.18
C ASN A 283 -28.12 -3.30 11.88
N ASN A 284 -27.29 -3.00 10.88
CA ASN A 284 -26.99 -1.62 10.52
C ASN A 284 -28.18 -0.91 9.86
N LEU A 285 -29.02 -1.63 9.12
CA LEU A 285 -30.31 -1.14 8.64
C LEU A 285 -31.22 -0.75 9.81
N ALA A 286 -31.26 -1.56 10.88
CA ALA A 286 -32.06 -1.24 12.06
C ALA A 286 -31.64 0.08 12.71
N HIS A 287 -30.33 0.31 12.89
CA HIS A 287 -29.81 1.59 13.37
C HIS A 287 -30.18 2.76 12.46
N ALA A 288 -30.03 2.59 11.15
CA ALA A 288 -30.38 3.63 10.18
C ALA A 288 -31.89 3.95 10.19
N LEU A 289 -32.76 2.96 10.34
CA LEU A 289 -34.21 3.18 10.43
C LEU A 289 -34.61 3.83 11.77
N ALA A 290 -33.97 3.45 12.88
CA ALA A 290 -34.19 4.09 14.17
C ALA A 290 -33.80 5.59 14.12
N GLY A 291 -32.67 5.92 13.48
CA GLY A 291 -32.25 7.31 13.26
C GLY A 291 -33.23 8.14 12.41
N GLN A 292 -34.06 7.50 11.58
CA GLN A 292 -35.15 8.15 10.83
C GLN A 292 -36.45 8.28 11.63
N GLY A 293 -36.53 7.74 12.85
CA GLY A 293 -37.76 7.64 13.63
C GLY A 293 -38.70 6.51 13.20
N LEU A 294 -38.24 5.59 12.35
CA LEU A 294 -39.03 4.46 11.83
C LEU A 294 -38.94 3.23 12.75
N GLY A 295 -39.35 3.40 14.02
CA GLY A 295 -39.13 2.42 15.09
C GLY A 295 -39.67 1.01 14.80
N SER A 296 -40.86 0.90 14.21
CA SER A 296 -41.46 -0.40 13.86
C SER A 296 -40.64 -1.18 12.83
N GLU A 297 -40.12 -0.49 11.82
CA GLU A 297 -39.29 -1.09 10.76
C GLU A 297 -37.89 -1.40 11.29
N ALA A 298 -37.34 -0.52 12.13
CA ALA A 298 -36.08 -0.74 12.82
C ALA A 298 -36.13 -2.02 13.68
N ALA A 299 -37.19 -2.20 14.46
CA ALA A 299 -37.37 -3.39 15.28
C ALA A 299 -37.49 -4.67 14.45
N ALA A 300 -38.15 -4.60 13.28
CA ALA A 300 -38.23 -5.73 12.34
C ALA A 300 -36.85 -6.09 11.78
N ALA A 301 -36.06 -5.10 11.38
CA ALA A 301 -34.69 -5.32 10.89
C ALA A 301 -33.77 -5.89 11.99
N ALA A 302 -33.84 -5.37 13.22
CA ALA A 302 -33.07 -5.86 14.36
C ALA A 302 -33.41 -7.33 14.71
N ARG A 303 -34.71 -7.67 14.73
CA ARG A 303 -35.15 -9.06 14.90
C ARG A 303 -34.58 -9.97 13.81
N ARG A 304 -34.53 -9.50 12.57
CA ARG A 304 -33.97 -10.28 11.47
C ARG A 304 -32.47 -10.55 11.66
N ALA A 305 -31.70 -9.56 12.12
CA ALA A 305 -30.28 -9.75 12.45
C ALA A 305 -30.08 -10.82 13.55
N VAL A 306 -30.89 -10.76 14.61
CA VAL A 306 -30.88 -11.76 15.70
C VAL A 306 -31.27 -13.16 15.22
N VAL A 307 -32.25 -13.29 14.33
CA VAL A 307 -32.62 -14.59 13.76
C VAL A 307 -31.48 -15.19 12.94
N LEU A 308 -30.73 -14.37 12.22
CA LEU A 308 -29.61 -14.82 11.39
C LEU A 308 -28.37 -15.18 12.22
N ASP A 309 -28.14 -14.49 13.34
CA ASP A 309 -27.07 -14.80 14.29
C ASP A 309 -27.49 -14.45 15.72
N ALA A 310 -28.12 -15.43 16.38
CA ALA A 310 -28.62 -15.27 17.74
C ALA A 310 -27.51 -15.18 18.79
N SER A 311 -26.30 -15.65 18.45
CA SER A 311 -25.15 -15.70 19.36
C SER A 311 -24.43 -14.37 19.48
N ASN A 312 -24.69 -13.42 18.58
CA ASN A 312 -24.02 -12.13 18.56
C ASN A 312 -24.64 -11.16 19.58
N PRO A 313 -23.92 -10.81 20.67
CA PRO A 313 -24.46 -9.95 21.71
C PRO A 313 -24.77 -8.53 21.22
N ALA A 314 -24.08 -8.05 20.17
CA ALA A 314 -24.34 -6.73 19.61
C ALA A 314 -25.74 -6.66 18.98
N TYR A 315 -26.18 -7.71 18.29
CA TYR A 315 -27.50 -7.71 17.65
C TYR A 315 -28.65 -7.77 18.67
N GLN A 316 -28.44 -8.51 19.77
CA GLN A 316 -29.38 -8.52 20.90
C GLN A 316 -29.48 -7.15 21.56
N ALA A 317 -28.34 -6.49 21.78
CA ALA A 317 -28.30 -5.15 22.35
C ALA A 317 -29.01 -4.12 21.46
N THR A 318 -28.78 -4.16 20.15
CA THR A 318 -29.48 -3.29 19.18
C THR A 318 -30.99 -3.51 19.20
N LEU A 319 -31.45 -4.77 19.20
CA LEU A 319 -32.88 -5.07 19.30
C LEU A 319 -33.47 -4.55 20.60
N HIS A 320 -32.79 -4.76 21.73
CA HIS A 320 -33.26 -4.32 23.05
C HIS A 320 -33.40 -2.80 23.13
N ALA A 321 -32.41 -2.05 22.62
CA ALA A 321 -32.47 -0.60 22.58
C ALA A 321 -33.66 -0.10 21.74
N ILE A 322 -33.84 -0.65 20.54
CA ILE A 322 -34.88 -0.19 19.60
C ILE A 322 -36.30 -0.48 20.09
N ILE A 323 -36.52 -1.51 20.91
CA ILE A 323 -37.86 -1.84 21.43
C ILE A 323 -38.20 -1.14 22.75
N GLN A 324 -37.21 -0.49 23.39
CA GLN A 324 -37.41 0.23 24.65
C GLN A 324 -37.61 1.74 24.47
N ASP A 325 -37.12 2.29 23.35
CA ASP A 325 -37.39 3.67 22.90
C ASP A 325 -38.79 3.82 22.28
#